data_AF-A0AA36MHN2-F1
#
_entry.id   AF-A0AA36MHN2-F1
#
_cell.length_a   1.000
_cell.length_b   1.000
_cell.length_c   1.000
_cell.angle_alpha   90.00
_cell.angle_beta   90.00
_cell.angle_gamma   90.00
#
_symmetry.space_group_name_H-M   'P 1'
#
loop_
_entity.id
_entity.type
_entity.pdbx_description
1 polymer ?
#
loop_
_entity_poly.entity_id
_entity_poly.type
_entity_poly.pdbx_seq_one_letter_code
_entity_poly.pdbx_strand_id
1 'polypeptide(L)'
;MSKMSQEDVATFLPTVQQGSEALRDEHGTVCTTHESSLKGISEDEASMPREKHHQISNIVTSISNGLEEVTMMKSIMSHLYNLEAEKQKYQAQRRRLCQENAWLRDELSSTQIKLQTSEQRVATLEEENKHLKCMNSIKQFHLKKMLTDP
;
A
#
# COMPACT_ATOMS: atom_id res chain seq x y z
N MET A 1 -22.65 16.33 -18.45
CA MET A 1 -22.53 15.92 -17.03
C MET A 1 -21.06 15.87 -16.69
N SER A 2 -20.57 16.74 -15.82
CA SER A 2 -19.15 16.77 -15.42
C SER A 2 -18.82 15.48 -14.65
N LYS A 3 -17.66 14.85 -14.92
CA LYS A 3 -17.20 13.69 -14.15
C LYS A 3 -16.81 14.17 -12.76
N MET A 4 -17.54 13.73 -11.74
CA MET A 4 -17.23 14.02 -10.34
C MET A 4 -15.98 13.23 -9.93
N SER A 5 -14.97 13.90 -9.36
CA SER A 5 -13.75 13.22 -8.90
C SER A 5 -13.95 12.53 -7.56
N GLN A 6 -13.03 11.63 -7.19
CA GLN A 6 -13.04 10.97 -5.88
C GLN A 6 -12.89 11.99 -4.74
N GLU A 7 -12.10 13.04 -4.94
CA GLU A 7 -11.89 14.12 -3.97
C GLU A 7 -13.16 14.97 -3.79
N ASP A 8 -13.88 15.22 -4.89
CA ASP A 8 -15.19 15.84 -4.86
C ASP A 8 -16.17 15.00 -4.03
N VAL A 9 -16.27 13.69 -4.30
CA VAL A 9 -17.13 12.76 -3.55
C VAL A 9 -16.80 12.77 -2.05
N ALA A 10 -15.52 12.73 -1.69
CA ALA A 10 -15.09 12.76 -0.29
C ALA A 10 -15.51 14.05 0.43
N THR A 11 -15.53 15.18 -0.28
CA THR A 11 -15.90 16.48 0.26
C THR A 11 -17.43 16.65 0.35
N PHE A 12 -18.18 16.12 -0.61
CA PHE A 12 -19.64 16.26 -0.66
C PHE A 12 -20.38 15.27 0.24
N LEU A 13 -19.90 14.05 0.42
CA LEU A 13 -20.59 13.01 1.21
C LEU A 13 -20.96 13.45 2.64
N PRO A 14 -20.08 14.09 3.44
CA PRO A 14 -20.44 14.58 4.77
C PRO A 14 -21.54 15.63 4.75
N THR A 15 -21.52 16.53 3.76
CA THR A 15 -22.51 17.60 3.60
C THR A 15 -23.88 17.01 3.24
N VAL A 16 -23.91 16.05 2.32
CA VAL A 16 -25.14 15.32 1.96
C VAL A 16 -25.69 14.55 3.15
N GLN A 17 -24.81 13.86 3.90
CA GLN A 17 -25.21 13.13 5.10
C GLN A 17 -25.90 14.05 6.13
N GLN A 18 -25.27 15.19 6.46
CA GLN A 18 -25.81 16.15 7.42
C GLN A 18 -27.14 16.74 6.94
N GLY A 19 -27.25 17.09 5.65
CA GLY A 19 -28.48 17.60 5.07
C GLY A 19 -29.62 16.58 5.09
N SER A 20 -29.33 15.32 4.78
CA SER A 20 -30.30 14.22 4.83
C SER A 20 -30.72 13.87 6.26
N GLU A 21 -29.81 13.94 7.24
CA GLU A 21 -30.13 13.78 8.66
C GLU A 21 -31.10 14.86 9.15
N ALA A 22 -30.80 16.13 8.85
CA ALA A 22 -31.69 17.24 9.18
C ALA A 22 -33.08 17.07 8.56
N LEU A 23 -33.15 16.73 7.27
CA LEU A 23 -34.41 16.52 6.56
C LEU A 23 -35.21 15.35 7.14
N ARG A 24 -34.55 14.23 7.49
CA ARG A 24 -35.20 13.09 8.15
C ARG A 24 -35.82 13.51 9.48
N ASP A 25 -35.09 14.27 10.28
CA ASP A 25 -35.53 14.68 11.62
C ASP A 25 -36.70 15.68 11.57
N GLU A 26 -36.67 16.61 10.61
CA GLU A 26 -37.78 17.51 10.31
C GLU A 26 -39.03 16.73 9.87
N HIS A 27 -38.91 15.84 8.88
CA HIS A 27 -40.03 15.03 8.40
C HIS A 27 -40.54 14.04 9.47
N GLY A 28 -39.67 13.51 10.33
CA GLY A 28 -40.05 12.68 11.47
C GLY A 28 -40.86 13.46 12.51
N THR A 29 -40.48 14.71 12.78
CA THR A 29 -41.24 15.62 13.65
C THR A 29 -42.63 15.92 13.06
N VAL A 30 -42.72 16.19 11.75
CA VAL A 30 -44.01 16.37 11.07
C VAL A 30 -44.85 15.10 11.13
N CYS A 31 -44.24 13.92 10.92
CA CYS A 31 -44.91 12.63 10.95
C CYS A 31 -45.57 12.35 12.31
N THR A 32 -44.82 12.53 13.40
CA THR A 32 -45.31 12.33 14.79
C THR A 32 -46.39 13.35 15.18
N THR A 33 -46.29 14.59 14.70
CA THR A 33 -47.31 15.63 14.89
C THR A 33 -48.60 15.30 14.15
N HIS A 34 -48.50 14.79 12.92
CA HIS A 34 -49.64 14.30 12.13
C HIS A 34 -50.31 13.09 12.79
N GLU A 35 -49.52 12.13 13.27
CA GLU A 35 -50.03 10.96 13.99
C GLU A 35 -50.80 11.35 15.25
N SER A 36 -50.31 12.35 15.98
CA SER A 36 -50.98 12.88 17.17
C SER A 36 -52.29 13.59 16.82
N SER A 37 -52.29 14.38 15.75
CA SER A 37 -53.50 15.06 15.24
C SER A 37 -54.58 14.06 14.79
N LEU A 38 -54.17 12.94 14.18
CA LEU A 38 -55.06 11.87 13.72
C LEU A 38 -55.85 11.19 14.86
N LYS A 39 -55.31 11.15 16.09
CA LYS A 39 -55.97 10.50 17.24
C LYS A 39 -57.25 11.22 17.71
N GLY A 40 -57.47 12.47 17.29
CA GLY A 40 -58.61 13.29 17.69
C GLY A 40 -59.69 13.46 16.61
N ILE A 41 -59.56 12.81 15.45
CA ILE A 41 -60.42 13.02 14.27
C ILE A 41 -61.36 11.82 14.09
N SER A 42 -62.61 12.06 13.69
CA SER A 42 -63.56 10.99 13.39
C SER A 42 -63.13 10.17 12.16
N GLU A 43 -63.54 8.91 12.04
CA GLU A 43 -63.13 8.04 10.91
C GLU A 43 -63.51 8.61 9.54
N ASP A 44 -64.62 9.34 9.44
CA ASP A 44 -65.13 9.93 8.19
C ASP A 44 -64.26 11.10 7.69
N GLU A 45 -63.66 11.86 8.63
CA GLU A 45 -62.77 12.99 8.32
C GLU A 45 -61.29 12.59 8.23
N ALA A 46 -60.93 11.38 8.67
CA ALA A 46 -59.54 10.93 8.78
C ALA A 46 -58.92 10.36 7.49
N SER A 47 -59.71 10.15 6.42
CA SER A 47 -59.24 9.51 5.18
C SER A 47 -58.04 10.23 4.54
N MET A 48 -58.17 11.53 4.23
CA MET A 48 -57.10 12.32 3.62
C MET A 48 -55.91 12.56 4.58
N PRO A 49 -56.12 12.91 5.87
CA PRO A 49 -55.02 13.03 6.83
C PRO A 49 -54.20 11.73 7.02
N ARG A 50 -54.84 10.55 6.94
CA ARG A 50 -54.14 9.25 6.99
C ARG A 50 -53.26 9.04 5.78
N GLU A 51 -53.76 9.35 4.59
CA GLU A 51 -52.98 9.24 3.34
C GLU A 51 -51.74 10.17 3.38
N LYS A 52 -51.89 11.41 3.85
CA LYS A 52 -50.75 12.33 4.03
C LYS A 52 -49.74 11.79 5.03
N HIS A 53 -50.19 11.25 6.17
CA HIS A 53 -49.30 10.64 7.15
C HIS A 53 -48.54 9.45 6.55
N HIS A 54 -49.21 8.60 5.77
CA HIS A 54 -48.59 7.49 5.07
C HIS A 54 -47.50 7.98 4.08
N GLN A 55 -47.79 9.01 3.30
CA GLN A 55 -46.81 9.60 2.37
C GLN A 55 -45.58 10.16 3.10
N ILE A 56 -45.79 10.88 4.20
CA ILE A 56 -44.68 11.43 5.02
C ILE A 56 -43.85 10.30 5.62
N SER A 57 -44.49 9.25 6.14
CA SER A 57 -43.80 8.06 6.64
C SER A 57 -42.94 7.40 5.54
N ASN A 58 -43.45 7.29 4.31
CA ASN A 58 -42.70 6.72 3.20
C ASN A 58 -41.48 7.59 2.83
N ILE A 59 -41.61 8.92 2.91
CA ILE A 59 -40.50 9.85 2.71
C ILE A 59 -39.44 9.66 3.80
N VAL A 60 -39.82 9.57 5.07
CA VAL A 60 -38.89 9.33 6.19
C VAL A 60 -38.12 8.03 6.00
N THR A 61 -38.79 6.95 5.62
CA THR A 61 -38.15 5.66 5.31
C THR A 61 -37.17 5.79 4.13
N SER A 62 -37.57 6.49 3.06
CA SER A 62 -36.72 6.69 1.88
C SER A 62 -35.46 7.48 2.21
N ILE A 63 -35.58 8.55 3.01
CA ILE A 63 -34.42 9.34 3.46
C ILE A 63 -33.51 8.48 4.36
N SER A 64 -34.08 7.64 5.22
CA SER A 64 -33.32 6.75 6.10
C SER A 64 -32.50 5.74 5.29
N ASN A 65 -33.10 5.10 4.29
CA ASN A 65 -32.38 4.20 3.37
C ASN A 65 -31.25 4.94 2.62
N GLY A 66 -31.53 6.14 2.11
CA GLY A 66 -30.50 6.95 1.45
C GLY A 66 -29.34 7.33 2.38
N LEU A 67 -29.61 7.53 3.68
CA LEU A 67 -28.57 7.81 4.66
C LEU A 67 -27.68 6.59 4.95
N GLU A 68 -28.26 5.39 4.96
CA GLU A 68 -27.50 4.14 5.05
C GLU A 68 -26.58 3.97 3.83
N GLU A 69 -27.07 4.29 2.63
CA GLU A 69 -26.28 4.28 1.40
C GLU A 69 -25.11 5.29 1.46
N VAL A 70 -25.36 6.52 1.92
CA VAL A 70 -24.30 7.54 2.11
C VAL A 70 -23.25 7.07 3.11
N THR A 71 -23.69 6.43 4.20
CA THR A 71 -22.78 5.85 5.20
C THR A 71 -21.91 4.74 4.60
N MET A 72 -22.51 3.85 3.81
CA MET A 72 -21.78 2.82 3.07
C MET A 72 -20.76 3.43 2.11
N MET A 73 -21.16 4.46 1.34
CA MET A 73 -20.25 5.17 0.44
C MET A 73 -19.05 5.77 1.18
N LYS A 74 -19.24 6.36 2.36
CA LYS A 74 -18.12 6.86 3.19
C LYS A 74 -17.18 5.74 3.62
N SER A 75 -17.71 4.58 4.01
CA SER A 75 -16.87 3.41 4.36
C SER A 75 -16.04 2.94 3.17
N ILE A 76 -16.67 2.86 1.98
CA ILE A 76 -15.99 2.50 0.73
C ILE A 76 -14.87 3.50 0.42
N MET A 77 -15.14 4.80 0.55
CA MET A 77 -14.14 5.85 0.32
C MET A 77 -12.94 5.72 1.26
N SER A 78 -13.17 5.46 2.55
CA SER A 78 -12.10 5.19 3.52
C SER A 78 -11.27 3.96 3.12
N HIS A 79 -11.91 2.87 2.71
CA HIS A 79 -11.20 1.68 2.24
C HIS A 79 -10.38 1.94 0.98
N LEU A 80 -10.90 2.71 0.03
CA LEU A 80 -10.17 3.10 -1.18
C LEU A 80 -8.91 3.93 -0.86
N TYR A 81 -9.01 4.89 0.07
CA TYR A 81 -7.85 5.67 0.51
C TYR A 81 -6.78 4.77 1.15
N ASN A 82 -7.19 3.82 2.00
CA ASN A 82 -6.26 2.87 2.62
C ASN A 82 -5.59 1.96 1.57
N LEU A 83 -6.34 1.48 0.59
CA LEU A 83 -5.81 0.65 -0.50
C LEU A 83 -4.80 1.42 -1.36
N GLU A 84 -5.09 2.68 -1.70
CA GLU A 84 -4.16 3.50 -2.49
C GLU A 84 -2.88 3.81 -1.70
N ALA A 85 -2.99 4.07 -0.39
CA ALA A 85 -1.83 4.26 0.49
C ALA A 85 -0.95 3.01 0.56
N GLU A 86 -1.54 1.82 0.75
CA GLU A 86 -0.78 0.56 0.76
C GLU A 86 -0.14 0.26 -0.60
N LYS A 87 -0.84 0.53 -1.70
CA LYS A 87 -0.27 0.42 -3.05
C LYS A 87 0.96 1.33 -3.21
N GLN A 88 0.90 2.58 -2.76
CA GLN A 88 2.06 3.49 -2.81
C GLN A 88 3.24 2.98 -1.98
N LYS A 89 2.96 2.43 -0.79
CA LYS A 89 3.96 1.81 0.08
C LYS A 89 4.63 0.60 -0.56
N TYR A 90 3.87 -0.32 -1.16
CA TYR A 90 4.43 -1.46 -1.89
C TYR A 90 5.25 -1.03 -3.10
N GLN A 91 4.82 0.01 -3.83
CA GLN A 91 5.61 0.56 -4.94
C GLN A 91 6.95 1.15 -4.45
N ALA A 92 6.96 1.84 -3.31
CA ALA A 92 8.19 2.34 -2.70
C ALA A 92 9.12 1.20 -2.27
N GLN A 93 8.58 0.16 -1.62
CA GLN A 93 9.34 -1.02 -1.21
C GLN A 93 9.92 -1.76 -2.42
N ARG A 94 9.14 -1.93 -3.49
CA ARG A 94 9.62 -2.53 -4.74
C ARG A 94 10.80 -1.75 -5.31
N ARG A 95 10.71 -0.41 -5.38
CA ARG A 95 11.83 0.43 -5.85
C ARG A 95 13.08 0.23 -5.00
N ARG A 96 12.94 0.22 -3.67
CA ARG A 96 14.06 -0.02 -2.74
C ARG A 96 14.70 -1.40 -2.96
N LEU A 97 13.89 -2.46 -3.06
CA LEU A 97 14.40 -3.81 -3.29
C LEU A 97 15.12 -3.95 -4.64
N CYS A 98 14.62 -3.31 -5.69
CA CYS A 98 15.32 -3.32 -6.98
C CYS A 98 16.68 -2.61 -6.89
N GLN A 99 16.77 -1.49 -6.17
CA GLN A 99 18.03 -0.78 -5.95
C GLN A 99 19.01 -1.62 -5.12
N GLU A 100 18.53 -2.23 -4.04
CA GLU A 100 19.32 -3.13 -3.20
C GLU A 100 19.82 -4.34 -3.99
N ASN A 101 18.96 -4.94 -4.83
CA ASN A 101 19.36 -6.07 -5.67
C ASN A 101 20.43 -5.69 -6.71
N ALA A 102 20.30 -4.51 -7.32
CA ALA A 102 21.31 -4.00 -8.25
C ALA A 102 22.65 -3.76 -7.52
N TRP A 103 22.59 -3.09 -6.37
CA TRP A 103 23.76 -2.83 -5.55
C TRP A 103 24.47 -4.12 -5.11
N LEU A 104 23.73 -5.13 -4.66
CA LEU A 104 24.30 -6.43 -4.27
C LEU A 104 24.95 -7.16 -5.46
N ARG A 105 24.41 -7.02 -6.68
CA ARG A 105 25.03 -7.59 -7.89
C ARG A 105 26.36 -6.91 -8.20
N ASP A 106 26.41 -5.58 -8.07
CA ASP A 106 27.63 -4.81 -8.29
C ASP A 106 28.70 -5.14 -7.24
N GLU A 107 28.30 -5.25 -5.97
CA GLU A 107 29.22 -5.62 -4.88
C GLU A 107 29.75 -7.05 -5.03
N LEU A 108 28.90 -8.00 -5.46
CA LEU A 108 29.31 -9.36 -5.77
C LEU A 108 30.33 -9.39 -6.93
N SER A 109 30.04 -8.67 -8.02
CA SER A 109 30.96 -8.55 -9.16
C SER A 109 32.31 -7.97 -8.75
N SER A 110 32.30 -6.88 -7.97
CA SER A 110 33.52 -6.26 -7.43
C SER A 110 34.34 -7.24 -6.57
N THR A 111 33.67 -8.02 -5.72
CA THR A 111 34.31 -9.03 -4.88
C THR A 111 34.90 -10.17 -5.70
N GLN A 112 34.19 -10.64 -6.73
CA GLN A 112 34.68 -11.68 -7.64
C GLN A 112 35.94 -11.24 -8.39
N ILE A 113 36.00 -9.99 -8.87
CA ILE A 113 37.19 -9.44 -9.54
C ILE A 113 38.39 -9.40 -8.58
N LYS A 114 38.17 -8.95 -7.33
CA LYS A 114 39.22 -8.92 -6.30
C LYS A 114 39.74 -10.32 -5.98
N LEU A 115 38.84 -11.30 -5.86
CA LEU A 115 39.18 -12.70 -5.64
C LEU A 115 40.04 -13.24 -6.78
N GLN A 116 39.58 -13.10 -8.04
CA GLN A 116 40.31 -13.56 -9.22
C GLN A 116 41.71 -12.94 -9.30
N THR A 117 41.84 -11.65 -8.99
CA THR A 117 43.13 -10.95 -8.96
C THR A 117 44.06 -11.52 -7.88
N SER A 118 43.51 -11.83 -6.70
CA SER A 118 44.27 -12.45 -5.61
C SER A 118 44.71 -13.86 -5.97
N GLU A 119 43.85 -14.67 -6.58
CA GLU A 119 44.16 -16.01 -7.05
C GLU A 119 45.27 -16.00 -8.11
N GLN A 120 45.19 -15.08 -9.08
CA GLN A 120 46.25 -14.89 -10.08
C GLN A 120 47.58 -14.54 -9.42
N ARG A 121 47.57 -13.63 -8.44
CA ARG A 121 48.78 -13.24 -7.69
C ARG A 121 49.38 -14.42 -6.92
N VAL A 122 48.55 -15.23 -6.28
CA VAL A 122 49.01 -16.45 -5.57
C VAL A 122 49.67 -17.41 -6.56
N ALA A 123 49.06 -17.68 -7.70
CA ALA A 123 49.64 -18.55 -8.73
C ALA A 123 50.99 -18.03 -9.24
N THR A 124 51.13 -16.73 -9.48
CA THR A 124 52.42 -16.12 -9.87
C THR A 124 53.48 -16.31 -8.78
N LEU A 125 53.13 -16.04 -7.52
CA LEU A 125 54.07 -16.21 -6.39
C LEU A 125 54.47 -17.67 -6.19
N GLU A 126 53.56 -18.62 -6.38
CA GLU A 126 53.88 -20.05 -6.32
C GLU A 126 54.89 -20.46 -7.39
N GLU A 127 54.75 -19.94 -8.61
CA GLU A 127 55.67 -20.22 -9.70
C GLU A 127 57.05 -19.59 -9.47
N GLU A 128 57.10 -18.33 -9.03
CA GLU A 128 58.34 -17.68 -8.61
C GLU A 128 59.03 -18.45 -7.48
N ASN A 129 58.27 -18.94 -6.50
CA ASN A 129 58.79 -19.73 -5.40
C ASN A 129 59.40 -21.06 -5.89
N LYS A 130 58.73 -21.76 -6.81
CA LYS A 130 59.28 -22.98 -7.45
C LYS A 130 60.56 -22.68 -8.21
N HIS A 131 60.59 -21.60 -9.00
CA HIS A 131 61.77 -21.18 -9.74
C HIS A 131 62.95 -20.88 -8.80
N LEU A 132 62.72 -20.12 -7.74
CA LEU A 132 63.73 -19.81 -6.72
C LEU A 132 64.25 -21.06 -6.02
N LYS A 133 63.37 -22.01 -5.68
CA LYS A 133 63.76 -23.31 -5.11
C LYS A 133 64.66 -24.10 -6.07
N CYS A 134 64.33 -24.15 -7.36
CA CYS A 134 65.16 -24.80 -8.38
C CYS A 134 66.55 -24.16 -8.48
N MET A 135 66.63 -22.82 -8.57
CA MET A 135 67.91 -22.10 -8.60
C MET A 135 68.76 -22.38 -7.36
N ASN A 136 68.14 -22.46 -6.18
CA ASN A 136 68.85 -22.74 -4.94
C ASN A 136 69.39 -24.18 -4.93
N SER A 137 68.60 -25.16 -5.36
CA SER A 137 69.05 -26.56 -5.51
C SER A 137 70.24 -26.68 -6.48
N ILE A 138 70.21 -25.96 -7.61
CA ILE A 138 71.32 -25.91 -8.57
C ILE A 138 72.59 -25.36 -7.90
N LYS A 139 72.47 -24.22 -7.20
CA LYS A 139 73.60 -23.63 -6.46
C LYS A 139 74.18 -24.60 -5.43
N GLN A 140 73.33 -25.28 -4.66
CA GLN A 140 73.76 -26.28 -3.67
C GLN A 140 74.47 -27.46 -4.33
N PHE A 141 73.97 -27.97 -5.46
CA PHE A 141 74.63 -29.04 -6.20
C PHE A 141 76.02 -28.62 -6.70
N HIS A 142 76.15 -27.42 -7.28
CA HIS A 142 77.45 -26.89 -7.69
C HIS A 142 78.43 -26.72 -6.52
N LEU A 143 77.95 -26.20 -5.39
CA LEU A 143 78.76 -26.03 -4.18
C LEU A 143 79.25 -27.39 -3.65
N LYS A 144 78.36 -28.39 -3.62
CA LYS A 144 78.68 -29.75 -3.20
C LYS A 144 79.71 -30.39 -4.12
N LYS A 145 79.56 -30.23 -5.44
CA LYS A 145 80.50 -30.75 -6.44
C LYS A 145 81.91 -30.17 -6.27
N MET A 146 82.01 -28.85 -6.05
CA MET A 146 83.27 -28.15 -5.78
C MET A 146 83.97 -28.61 -4.49
N LEU A 147 83.22 -29.14 -3.52
CA LEU A 147 83.76 -29.67 -2.27
C LEU A 147 84.18 -31.15 -2.37
N THR A 148 83.73 -31.87 -3.39
CA THR A 148 83.96 -33.32 -3.54
C THR A 148 84.93 -33.69 -4.66
N ASP A 149 85.17 -32.81 -5.63
CA ASP A 149 86.21 -32.98 -6.65
C ASP A 149 87.47 -32.17 -6.24
N PRO A 150 88.63 -32.81 -5.96
CA PRO A 150 89.88 -32.14 -5.58
C PRO A 150 90.60 -31.44 -6.74
#